data_AF-A0A2S7PNT3-F1
#
_entry.id   AF-A0A2S7PNT3-F1
#
_cell.length_a   1.000
_cell.length_b   1.000
_cell.length_c   1.000
_cell.angle_alpha   90.00
_cell.angle_beta   90.00
_cell.angle_gamma   90.00
#
_symmetry.space_group_name_H-M   'P 1'
#
loop_
_entity.id
_entity.type
_entity.pdbx_description
1 polymer ?
#
loop_
_entity_poly.entity_id
_entity_poly.type
_entity_poly.pdbx_seq_one_letter_code
_entity_poly.pdbx_strand_id
1 'polypeptide(L)'
;MHKYAFERPNDRRALDLMNAAAKAVMTSLPDIVIAYGISDEYSKLVTTIVSTFTAYYVHLWSTYFPELDMQLTAPLPTFDGRAVQYPSVQNLRDYMSWRQVDCHINNLYNTTFWTLIQKGGMDAKGAEKRLAGSLAADKNEILFSEFGINYNKEPEIYKKGSVVFRDYELVEPGAAKPIEDDSAKTVEEREISKTQEEKDRKRRAKARITVQHIDIIKDEFWERRPWLLSNKPGEIPKEP
;
A
#
# COMPACT_ATOMS: atom_id res chain seq x y z
N MET A 1 18.71 -20.74 5.62
CA MET A 1 18.89 -19.38 6.21
C MET A 1 18.38 -18.37 5.21
N HIS A 2 17.42 -17.53 5.58
CA HIS A 2 16.97 -16.44 4.72
C HIS A 2 18.13 -15.44 4.55
N LYS A 3 18.45 -15.12 3.29
CA LYS A 3 19.69 -14.43 2.87
C LYS A 3 19.98 -13.11 3.62
N TYR A 4 18.95 -12.35 3.96
CA TYR A 4 19.07 -11.02 4.58
C TYR A 4 18.45 -10.96 5.98
N ALA A 5 18.24 -12.11 6.63
CA ALA A 5 17.84 -12.22 8.04
C ALA A 5 16.70 -11.26 8.48
N PHE A 6 15.68 -11.06 7.65
CA PHE A 6 14.54 -10.21 8.00
C PHE A 6 13.86 -10.67 9.29
N GLU A 7 13.50 -9.68 10.12
CA GLU A 7 12.71 -9.92 11.32
C GLU A 7 11.36 -10.55 10.97
N ARG A 8 10.89 -11.43 11.86
CA ARG A 8 9.61 -12.14 11.72
C ARG A 8 8.74 -11.81 12.93
N PRO A 9 7.44 -11.56 12.75
CA PRO A 9 6.66 -11.69 11.51
C PRO A 9 6.89 -10.59 10.47
N ASN A 10 7.33 -9.40 10.91
CA ASN A 10 7.48 -8.20 10.07
C ASN A 10 8.83 -7.54 10.33
N ASP A 11 9.53 -7.11 9.27
CA ASP A 11 10.75 -6.29 9.36
C ASP A 11 10.42 -4.85 8.97
N ARG A 12 10.57 -3.92 9.93
CA ARG A 12 10.20 -2.53 9.72
C ARG A 12 11.07 -1.85 8.64
N ARG A 13 12.36 -2.19 8.58
CA ARG A 13 13.31 -1.62 7.62
C ARG A 13 12.91 -2.02 6.19
N ALA A 14 12.52 -3.28 6.01
CA ALA A 14 12.05 -3.76 4.72
C ALA A 14 10.76 -3.05 4.26
N LEU A 15 9.81 -2.83 5.16
CA LEU A 15 8.55 -2.13 4.84
C LEU A 15 8.78 -0.64 4.54
N ASP A 16 9.63 0.03 5.31
CA ASP A 16 9.95 1.44 5.07
C ASP A 16 10.72 1.62 3.75
N LEU A 17 11.62 0.69 3.39
CA LEU A 17 12.26 0.64 2.07
C LEU A 17 11.24 0.50 0.93
N MET A 18 10.28 -0.42 1.07
CA MET A 18 9.19 -0.59 0.09
C MET A 18 8.34 0.68 -0.04
N ASN A 19 8.01 1.34 1.08
CA ASN A 19 7.26 2.59 1.10
C ASN A 19 8.03 3.72 0.40
N ALA A 20 9.33 3.82 0.62
CA ALA A 20 10.18 4.82 -0.01
C ALA A 20 10.31 4.60 -1.52
N ALA A 21 10.48 3.35 -1.96
CA ALA A 21 10.48 3.00 -3.37
C ALA A 21 9.12 3.31 -4.03
N ALA A 22 8.00 2.99 -3.38
CA ALA A 22 6.65 3.31 -3.87
C ALA A 22 6.44 4.83 -4.00
N LYS A 23 6.85 5.60 -3.00
CA LYS A 23 6.79 7.06 -3.01
C LYS A 23 7.61 7.65 -4.15
N ALA A 24 8.80 7.10 -4.42
CA ALA A 24 9.66 7.54 -5.50
C ALA A 24 9.04 7.24 -6.89
N VAL A 25 8.48 6.03 -7.10
CA VAL A 25 7.72 5.69 -8.32
C VAL A 25 6.57 6.68 -8.54
N MET A 26 5.79 6.94 -7.49
CA MET A 26 4.66 7.87 -7.56
C MET A 26 5.12 9.31 -7.81
N THR A 27 6.34 9.68 -7.42
CA THR A 27 6.93 10.99 -7.74
C THR A 27 7.29 11.08 -9.23
N SER A 28 7.89 10.01 -9.77
CA SER A 28 8.31 9.92 -11.18
C SER A 28 7.16 9.73 -12.17
N LEU A 29 6.00 9.22 -11.71
CA LEU A 29 4.81 8.96 -12.52
C LEU A 29 3.59 9.75 -11.98
N PRO A 30 3.38 11.00 -12.43
CA PRO A 30 2.37 11.91 -11.87
C PRO A 30 0.92 11.41 -11.95
N ASP A 31 0.61 10.55 -12.91
CA ASP A 31 -0.73 10.03 -13.16
C ASP A 31 -1.16 8.93 -12.17
N ILE A 32 -0.25 8.43 -11.34
CA ILE A 32 -0.61 7.54 -10.23
C ILE A 32 -1.32 8.37 -9.14
N VAL A 33 -2.57 8.02 -8.85
CA VAL A 33 -3.42 8.72 -7.87
C VAL A 33 -3.39 8.08 -6.48
N ILE A 34 -3.31 6.75 -6.42
CA ILE A 34 -3.19 5.95 -5.20
C ILE A 34 -2.36 4.70 -5.48
N ALA A 35 -1.54 4.31 -4.51
CA ALA A 35 -0.88 3.03 -4.48
C ALA A 35 -1.13 2.37 -3.11
N TYR A 36 -1.43 1.07 -3.15
CA TYR A 36 -1.53 0.23 -1.97
C TYR A 36 -0.50 -0.90 -2.14
N GLY A 37 0.46 -0.99 -1.23
CA GLY A 37 1.56 -1.94 -1.35
C GLY A 37 1.29 -3.24 -0.59
N ILE A 38 1.14 -4.35 -1.31
CA ILE A 38 1.17 -5.74 -0.79
C ILE A 38 1.49 -6.76 -1.93
N SER A 39 2.72 -7.29 -2.03
CA SER A 39 3.15 -8.33 -3.03
C SER A 39 2.86 -8.06 -4.55
N ASP A 40 3.04 -9.04 -5.48
CA ASP A 40 3.59 -8.93 -6.88
C ASP A 40 2.72 -9.50 -8.12
N GLU A 41 2.86 -9.03 -9.41
CA GLU A 41 2.82 -9.74 -10.81
C GLU A 41 2.29 -9.15 -12.22
N TYR A 42 3.04 -8.95 -13.37
CA TYR A 42 3.01 -8.33 -14.82
C TYR A 42 1.95 -7.40 -15.65
N SER A 43 2.43 -6.41 -16.50
CA SER A 43 1.83 -5.68 -17.73
C SER A 43 2.35 -4.23 -18.14
N LYS A 44 3.10 -3.96 -19.25
CA LYS A 44 3.65 -2.64 -19.80
C LYS A 44 3.69 -1.32 -18.95
N LEU A 45 2.59 -0.81 -18.42
CA LEU A 45 2.63 0.21 -17.35
C LEU A 45 3.44 -0.30 -16.16
N VAL A 46 3.22 -1.56 -15.85
CA VAL A 46 3.98 -2.40 -14.94
C VAL A 46 5.45 -2.39 -15.29
N THR A 47 5.88 -2.58 -16.54
CA THR A 47 7.33 -2.70 -16.79
C THR A 47 8.06 -1.44 -16.36
N THR A 48 7.44 -0.27 -16.57
CA THR A 48 7.95 1.01 -16.06
C THR A 48 7.85 1.08 -14.53
N ILE A 49 6.71 0.74 -13.94
CA ILE A 49 6.51 0.75 -12.47
C ILE A 49 7.49 -0.19 -11.77
N VAL A 50 7.57 -1.44 -12.20
CA VAL A 50 8.44 -2.51 -11.66
C VAL A 50 9.90 -2.18 -11.85
N SER A 51 10.34 -1.72 -13.03
CA SER A 51 11.74 -1.35 -13.24
C SER A 51 12.14 -0.15 -12.38
N THR A 52 11.29 0.87 -12.32
CA THR A 52 11.52 2.07 -11.48
C THR A 52 11.52 1.69 -10.00
N PHE A 53 10.58 0.85 -9.57
CA PHE A 53 10.50 0.35 -8.20
C PHE A 53 11.74 -0.45 -7.83
N THR A 54 12.15 -1.39 -8.68
CA THR A 54 13.34 -2.22 -8.48
C THR A 54 14.59 -1.34 -8.38
N ALA A 55 14.74 -0.35 -9.27
CA ALA A 55 15.85 0.59 -9.24
C ALA A 55 15.90 1.38 -7.93
N TYR A 56 14.77 1.92 -7.45
CA TYR A 56 14.73 2.62 -6.17
C TYR A 56 14.93 1.68 -4.98
N TYR A 57 14.40 0.46 -5.01
CA TYR A 57 14.60 -0.53 -3.95
C TYR A 57 16.08 -0.86 -3.78
N VAL A 58 16.80 -1.11 -4.88
CA VAL A 58 18.25 -1.36 -4.86
C VAL A 58 19.02 -0.11 -4.45
N HIS A 59 18.67 1.06 -4.99
CA HIS A 59 19.33 2.33 -4.68
C HIS A 59 19.20 2.73 -3.21
N LEU A 60 18.02 2.53 -2.62
CA LEU A 60 17.73 2.91 -1.23
C LEU A 60 18.11 1.82 -0.23
N TRP A 61 18.46 0.61 -0.66
CA TRP A 61 18.76 -0.51 0.24
C TRP A 61 19.75 -0.15 1.33
N SER A 62 20.90 0.44 0.98
CA SER A 62 21.95 0.82 1.94
C SER A 62 21.53 1.90 2.94
N THR A 63 20.45 2.63 2.65
CA THR A 63 19.88 3.61 3.59
C THR A 63 19.09 2.92 4.70
N TYR A 64 18.41 1.80 4.39
CA TYR A 64 17.57 1.05 5.32
C TYR A 64 18.28 -0.15 5.95
N PHE A 65 19.32 -0.66 5.29
CA PHE A 65 20.18 -1.76 5.72
C PHE A 65 21.65 -1.32 5.61
N PRO A 66 22.12 -0.43 6.52
CA PRO A 66 23.47 0.13 6.47
C PRO A 66 24.56 -0.88 6.85
N GLU A 67 24.21 -2.02 7.44
CA GLU A 67 25.15 -3.03 7.89
C GLU A 67 25.89 -3.69 6.72
N LEU A 68 27.22 -3.85 6.84
CA LEU A 68 28.08 -4.33 5.75
C LEU A 68 27.77 -5.78 5.33
N ASP A 69 27.31 -6.61 6.26
CA ASP A 69 26.89 -7.99 6.03
C ASP A 69 25.49 -8.10 5.38
N MET A 70 24.74 -6.99 5.34
CA MET A 70 23.43 -6.90 4.71
C MET A 70 23.47 -6.33 3.30
N GLN A 71 24.65 -6.14 2.69
CA GLN A 71 24.74 -5.66 1.30
C GLN A 71 24.04 -6.60 0.31
N LEU A 72 23.37 -6.00 -0.69
CA LEU A 72 22.75 -6.76 -1.76
C LEU A 72 23.79 -7.54 -2.55
N THR A 73 23.54 -8.84 -2.69
CA THR A 73 24.35 -9.73 -3.53
C THR A 73 23.45 -10.44 -4.53
N ALA A 74 24.00 -10.97 -5.62
CA ALA A 74 23.23 -11.68 -6.63
C ALA A 74 22.55 -12.97 -6.06
N PRO A 75 21.35 -13.34 -6.54
CA PRO A 75 20.48 -12.57 -7.42
C PRO A 75 19.96 -11.31 -6.71
N LEU A 76 19.92 -10.21 -7.45
CA LEU A 76 19.37 -8.94 -6.96
C LEU A 76 17.86 -9.05 -6.77
N PRO A 77 17.25 -8.20 -5.92
CA PRO A 77 15.80 -8.15 -5.77
C PRO A 77 15.12 -7.93 -7.12
N THR A 78 14.14 -8.77 -7.42
CA THR A 78 13.29 -8.67 -8.61
C THR A 78 11.85 -8.64 -8.16
N PHE A 79 11.04 -7.82 -8.82
CA PHE A 79 9.62 -7.69 -8.53
C PHE A 79 8.81 -8.08 -9.75
N ASP A 80 7.62 -8.61 -9.51
CA ASP A 80 6.61 -8.82 -10.52
C ASP A 80 5.46 -7.81 -10.29
N GLY A 81 4.64 -7.37 -11.27
CA GLY A 81 3.52 -6.40 -10.99
C GLY A 81 2.31 -6.38 -11.94
N ARG A 82 1.04 -6.42 -11.54
CA ARG A 82 -0.09 -6.62 -12.53
C ARG A 82 -0.72 -5.36 -13.00
N ALA A 83 -1.24 -5.40 -14.24
CA ALA A 83 -2.35 -4.52 -14.58
C ALA A 83 -3.66 -5.29 -14.54
N VAL A 84 -4.61 -4.77 -13.77
CA VAL A 84 -6.00 -5.23 -13.74
C VAL A 84 -6.88 -4.02 -14.01
N GLN A 85 -7.83 -4.16 -14.94
CA GLN A 85 -8.79 -3.11 -15.24
C GLN A 85 -10.06 -3.32 -14.44
N TYR A 86 -10.54 -2.25 -13.81
CA TYR A 86 -11.81 -2.24 -13.08
C TYR A 86 -12.82 -1.40 -13.86
N PRO A 87 -13.98 -1.97 -14.25
CA PRO A 87 -14.96 -1.26 -15.08
C PRO A 87 -15.80 -0.25 -14.29
N SER A 88 -15.71 -0.27 -12.96
CA SER A 88 -16.39 0.69 -12.08
C SER A 88 -15.53 1.06 -10.88
N VAL A 89 -15.82 2.23 -10.30
CA VAL A 89 -15.25 2.69 -9.03
C VAL A 89 -15.53 1.68 -7.91
N GLN A 90 -16.71 1.07 -7.89
CA GLN A 90 -17.05 0.07 -6.88
C GLN A 90 -16.09 -1.12 -6.94
N ASN A 91 -15.78 -1.65 -8.13
CA ASN A 91 -14.85 -2.77 -8.25
C ASN A 91 -13.42 -2.41 -7.81
N LEU A 92 -12.98 -1.17 -8.06
CA LEU A 92 -11.69 -0.68 -7.55
C LEU A 92 -11.68 -0.62 -6.01
N ARG A 93 -12.75 -0.10 -5.40
CA ARG A 93 -12.89 -0.02 -3.93
C ARG A 93 -12.97 -1.41 -3.29
N ASP A 94 -13.71 -2.34 -3.91
CA ASP A 94 -13.80 -3.73 -3.47
C ASP A 94 -12.42 -4.40 -3.53
N TYR A 95 -11.66 -4.18 -4.61
CA TYR A 95 -10.30 -4.70 -4.73
C TYR A 95 -9.37 -4.17 -3.64
N MET A 96 -9.36 -2.84 -3.42
CA MET A 96 -8.53 -2.22 -2.38
C MET A 96 -8.91 -2.72 -0.98
N SER A 97 -10.21 -2.85 -0.71
CA SER A 97 -10.73 -3.41 0.54
C SER A 97 -10.29 -4.86 0.72
N TRP A 98 -10.38 -5.68 -0.33
CA TRP A 98 -9.92 -7.06 -0.32
C TRP A 98 -8.42 -7.17 -0.02
N ARG A 99 -7.57 -6.30 -0.60
CA ARG A 99 -6.13 -6.26 -0.29
C ARG A 99 -5.84 -5.85 1.16
N GLN A 100 -6.63 -4.97 1.76
CA GLN A 100 -6.48 -4.60 3.18
C GLN A 100 -6.99 -5.70 4.13
N VAL A 101 -8.09 -6.36 3.81
CA VAL A 101 -8.58 -7.52 4.57
C VAL A 101 -7.55 -8.66 4.54
N ASP A 102 -6.97 -8.94 3.37
CA ASP A 102 -5.92 -9.94 3.20
C ASP A 102 -4.66 -9.61 4.04
N CYS A 103 -4.26 -8.33 4.07
CA CYS A 103 -3.19 -7.85 4.95
C CYS A 103 -3.46 -8.19 6.41
N HIS A 104 -4.67 -7.87 6.90
CA HIS A 104 -5.06 -8.11 8.28
C HIS A 104 -5.03 -9.60 8.64
N ILE A 105 -5.59 -10.46 7.77
CA ILE A 105 -5.65 -11.91 7.97
C ILE A 105 -4.23 -12.49 8.01
N ASN A 106 -3.41 -12.15 7.01
CA ASN A 106 -2.04 -12.65 6.91
C ASN A 106 -1.17 -12.17 8.07
N ASN A 107 -1.30 -10.90 8.49
CA ASN A 107 -0.54 -10.39 9.62
C ASN A 107 -0.95 -11.06 10.94
N LEU A 108 -2.24 -11.26 11.20
CA LEU A 108 -2.71 -11.96 12.40
C LEU A 108 -2.21 -13.40 12.43
N TYR A 109 -2.30 -14.10 11.30
CA TYR A 109 -1.77 -15.46 11.17
C TYR A 109 -0.27 -15.49 11.42
N ASN A 110 0.52 -14.68 10.72
CA ASN A 110 1.98 -14.66 10.83
C ASN A 110 2.45 -14.24 12.22
N THR A 111 1.79 -13.26 12.84
CA THR A 111 2.10 -12.83 14.21
C THR A 111 1.90 -13.97 15.19
N THR A 112 0.78 -14.69 15.09
CA THR A 112 0.51 -15.85 15.94
C THR A 112 1.49 -16.98 15.67
N PHE A 113 1.71 -17.31 14.40
CA PHE A 113 2.62 -18.37 13.96
C PHE A 113 4.06 -18.18 14.46
N TRP A 114 4.64 -16.99 14.23
CA TRP A 114 6.00 -16.71 14.67
C TRP A 114 6.12 -16.57 16.18
N THR A 115 5.07 -16.09 16.86
CA THR A 115 5.04 -16.07 18.34
C THR A 115 5.08 -17.48 18.91
N LEU A 116 4.30 -18.42 18.35
CA LEU A 116 4.30 -19.83 18.77
C LEU A 116 5.68 -20.47 18.60
N ILE A 117 6.41 -20.11 17.55
CA ILE A 117 7.77 -20.62 17.31
C ILE A 117 8.79 -19.96 18.25
N GLN A 118 8.86 -18.63 18.24
CA GLN A 118 9.93 -17.89 18.90
C GLN A 118 9.76 -17.81 20.42
N LYS A 119 8.52 -17.65 20.90
CA LYS A 119 8.21 -17.56 22.34
C LYS A 119 7.64 -18.86 22.89
N GLY A 120 6.84 -19.58 22.09
CA GLY A 120 6.23 -20.85 22.49
C GLY A 120 7.15 -22.07 22.31
N GLY A 121 8.27 -21.92 21.60
CA GLY A 121 9.22 -23.02 21.36
C GLY A 121 8.71 -24.11 20.42
N MET A 122 7.62 -23.88 19.69
CA MET A 122 7.10 -24.83 18.70
C MET A 122 7.98 -24.87 17.45
N ASP A 123 7.97 -26.01 16.76
CA ASP A 123 8.47 -26.07 15.40
C ASP A 123 7.43 -25.54 14.39
N ALA A 124 7.87 -25.26 13.15
CA ALA A 124 6.99 -24.71 12.12
C ALA A 124 5.78 -25.61 11.83
N LYS A 125 6.00 -26.93 11.78
CA LYS A 125 4.94 -27.91 11.51
C LYS A 125 3.92 -27.98 12.65
N GLY A 126 4.38 -27.89 13.90
CA GLY A 126 3.53 -27.82 15.08
C GLY A 126 2.70 -26.55 15.11
N ALA A 127 3.31 -25.40 14.83
CA ALA A 127 2.62 -24.12 14.77
C ALA A 127 1.56 -24.08 13.65
N GLU A 128 1.87 -24.58 12.44
CA GLU A 128 0.90 -24.73 11.34
C GLU A 128 -0.27 -25.62 11.76
N LYS A 129 0.00 -26.79 12.34
CA LYS A 129 -1.04 -27.71 12.80
C LYS A 129 -1.92 -27.09 13.89
N ARG A 130 -1.33 -26.30 14.80
CA ARG A 130 -2.05 -25.60 15.86
C ARG A 130 -2.98 -24.52 15.31
N LEU A 131 -2.57 -23.84 14.23
CA LEU A 131 -3.35 -22.79 13.60
C LEU A 131 -4.33 -23.31 12.54
N ALA A 132 -4.20 -24.57 12.10
CA ALA A 132 -5.09 -25.17 11.12
C ALA A 132 -6.56 -25.17 11.61
N GLY A 133 -7.45 -24.61 10.80
CA GLY A 133 -8.89 -24.50 11.12
C GLY A 133 -9.26 -23.44 12.16
N SER A 134 -8.28 -22.74 12.75
CA SER A 134 -8.55 -21.68 13.73
C SER A 134 -9.17 -20.44 13.07
N LEU A 135 -10.05 -19.76 13.79
CA LEU A 135 -10.65 -18.48 13.41
C LEU A 135 -9.78 -17.30 13.85
N ALA A 136 -10.20 -16.08 13.53
CA ALA A 136 -9.49 -14.87 13.96
C ALA A 136 -9.55 -14.68 15.49
N ALA A 137 -10.68 -15.02 16.12
CA ALA A 137 -10.85 -14.94 17.58
C ALA A 137 -9.86 -15.85 18.30
N ASP A 138 -9.74 -17.11 17.86
CA ASP A 138 -8.81 -18.09 18.44
C ASP A 138 -7.35 -17.60 18.38
N LYS A 139 -6.93 -17.00 17.26
CA LYS A 139 -5.57 -16.44 17.11
C LYS A 139 -5.32 -15.28 18.08
N ASN A 140 -6.31 -14.40 18.25
CA ASN A 140 -6.22 -13.32 19.23
C ASN A 140 -6.14 -13.88 20.66
N GLU A 141 -6.92 -14.91 20.97
CA GLU A 141 -6.90 -15.57 22.27
C GLU A 141 -5.56 -16.25 22.55
N ILE A 142 -4.98 -16.95 21.57
CA ILE A 142 -3.63 -17.53 21.68
C ILE A 142 -2.60 -16.44 22.00
N LEU A 143 -2.59 -15.35 21.21
CA LEU A 143 -1.65 -14.25 21.43
C LEU A 143 -1.80 -13.62 22.82
N PHE A 144 -3.04 -13.42 23.27
CA PHE A 144 -3.31 -12.74 24.53
C PHE A 144 -3.08 -13.64 25.75
N SER A 145 -3.72 -14.81 25.78
CA SER A 145 -3.72 -15.70 26.95
C SER A 145 -2.40 -16.42 27.15
N GLU A 146 -1.74 -16.86 26.07
CA GLU A 146 -0.48 -17.62 26.18
C GLU A 146 0.76 -16.70 26.20
N PHE A 147 0.70 -15.54 25.53
CA PHE A 147 1.89 -14.69 25.33
C PHE A 147 1.73 -13.24 25.83
N GLY A 148 0.56 -12.86 26.35
CA GLY A 148 0.30 -11.49 26.83
C GLY A 148 0.32 -10.42 25.73
N ILE A 149 0.20 -10.83 24.45
CA ILE A 149 0.26 -9.94 23.30
C ILE A 149 -1.15 -9.50 22.93
N ASN A 150 -1.41 -8.20 22.99
CA ASN A 150 -2.64 -7.62 22.47
C ASN A 150 -2.43 -7.19 21.01
N TYR A 151 -2.94 -7.98 20.07
CA TYR A 151 -2.82 -7.72 18.63
C TYR A 151 -3.32 -6.33 18.22
N ASN A 152 -4.32 -5.77 18.92
CA ASN A 152 -4.81 -4.42 18.60
C ASN A 152 -3.78 -3.32 18.91
N LYS A 153 -2.76 -3.61 19.72
CA LYS A 153 -1.64 -2.69 20.00
C LYS A 153 -0.47 -2.86 19.03
N GLU A 154 -0.51 -3.83 18.12
CA GLU A 154 0.49 -3.93 17.05
C GLU A 154 0.48 -2.66 16.18
N PRO A 155 1.64 -2.24 15.65
CA PRO A 155 1.73 -1.08 14.77
C PRO A 155 0.72 -1.13 13.61
N GLU A 156 0.09 0.01 13.32
CA GLU A 156 -0.91 0.12 12.25
C GLU A 156 -0.36 -0.30 10.88
N ILE A 157 0.92 -0.04 10.61
CA ILE A 157 1.59 -0.46 9.37
C ILE A 157 1.54 -1.99 9.17
N TYR A 158 1.60 -2.78 10.24
CA TYR A 158 1.52 -4.25 10.15
C TYR A 158 0.08 -4.72 9.97
N LYS A 159 -0.88 -4.05 10.63
CA LYS A 159 -2.30 -4.46 10.59
C LYS A 159 -3.06 -3.98 9.36
N LYS A 160 -2.67 -2.83 8.80
CA LYS A 160 -3.41 -2.11 7.74
C LYS A 160 -2.61 -1.90 6.46
N GLY A 161 -1.32 -2.21 6.47
CA GLY A 161 -0.41 -1.94 5.35
C GLY A 161 -0.12 -0.45 5.18
N SER A 162 0.33 -0.11 3.97
CA SER A 162 0.69 1.27 3.59
C SER A 162 -0.12 1.72 2.39
N VAL A 163 -0.80 2.86 2.56
CA VAL A 163 -1.49 3.57 1.49
C VAL A 163 -0.67 4.79 1.12
N VAL A 164 -0.29 4.91 -0.14
CA VAL A 164 0.48 6.03 -0.68
C VAL A 164 -0.41 6.80 -1.63
N PHE A 165 -0.60 8.10 -1.39
CA PHE A 165 -1.46 8.93 -2.24
C PHE A 165 -1.01 10.38 -2.28
N ARG A 166 -1.53 11.13 -3.26
CA ARG A 166 -1.33 12.59 -3.34
C ARG A 166 -2.26 13.29 -2.37
N ASP A 167 -1.65 14.07 -1.49
CA ASP A 167 -2.34 14.75 -0.41
C ASP A 167 -2.93 16.07 -0.90
N TYR A 168 -4.24 16.21 -0.72
CA TYR A 168 -5.04 17.39 -1.00
C TYR A 168 -5.93 17.69 0.21
N GLU A 169 -6.52 18.88 0.28
CA GLU A 169 -7.43 19.24 1.37
C GLU A 169 -8.61 18.28 1.43
N LEU A 170 -8.84 17.70 2.62
CA LEU A 170 -9.97 16.79 2.83
C LEU A 170 -11.29 17.54 2.62
N VAL A 171 -12.23 16.86 1.99
CA VAL A 171 -13.57 17.39 1.73
C VAL A 171 -14.55 16.83 2.77
N GLU A 172 -15.58 17.61 3.13
CA GLU A 172 -16.66 17.10 3.97
C GLU A 172 -17.45 16.00 3.26
N PRO A 173 -17.88 14.93 3.96
CA PRO A 173 -18.73 13.90 3.38
C PRO A 173 -19.97 14.50 2.70
N GLY A 174 -20.21 14.14 1.44
CA GLY A 174 -21.33 14.63 0.64
C GLY A 174 -21.11 15.95 -0.11
N ALA A 175 -19.98 16.65 0.07
CA ALA A 175 -19.66 17.85 -0.72
C ALA A 175 -19.04 17.55 -2.10
N ALA A 176 -18.71 16.30 -2.39
CA ALA A 176 -18.11 15.90 -3.66
C ALA A 176 -19.14 15.93 -4.81
N LYS A 177 -18.75 16.53 -5.94
CA LYS A 177 -19.55 16.47 -7.18
C LYS A 177 -19.56 15.04 -7.74
N PRO A 178 -20.64 14.61 -8.41
CA PRO A 178 -20.67 13.34 -9.13
C PRO A 178 -19.50 13.22 -10.12
N ILE A 179 -18.97 12.01 -10.27
CA ILE A 179 -17.95 11.72 -11.29
C ILE A 179 -18.63 11.82 -12.66
N GLU A 180 -18.29 12.86 -13.42
CA GLU A 180 -18.80 13.07 -14.77
C GLU A 180 -18.14 12.09 -15.76
N ASP A 181 -18.94 11.51 -16.67
CA ASP A 181 -18.44 10.71 -17.78
C ASP A 181 -17.98 11.62 -18.92
N ASP A 182 -16.69 11.54 -19.25
CA ASP A 182 -16.02 12.39 -20.23
C ASP A 182 -16.36 12.05 -21.70
N SER A 183 -17.13 10.99 -21.92
CA SER A 183 -17.45 10.43 -23.25
C SER A 183 -18.26 11.36 -24.16
N ALA A 184 -18.90 12.40 -23.61
CA ALA A 184 -19.84 13.28 -24.33
C ALA A 184 -19.29 14.66 -24.77
N LYS A 185 -17.99 14.94 -24.61
CA LYS A 185 -17.43 16.29 -24.83
C LYS A 185 -17.29 16.72 -26.31
N THR A 186 -17.71 17.94 -26.62
CA THR A 186 -17.57 18.69 -27.89
C THR A 186 -16.12 19.13 -28.18
N VAL A 187 -15.84 19.65 -29.39
CA VAL A 187 -14.48 20.01 -29.82
C VAL A 187 -13.89 21.18 -29.04
N GLU A 188 -14.68 22.21 -28.72
CA GLU A 188 -14.26 23.32 -27.87
C GLU A 188 -14.02 22.87 -26.41
N GLU A 189 -14.87 21.96 -25.90
CA GLU A 189 -14.67 21.34 -24.60
C GLU A 189 -13.39 20.48 -24.54
N ARG A 190 -12.97 19.89 -25.66
CA ARG A 190 -11.69 19.14 -25.76
C ARG A 190 -10.47 20.06 -25.72
N GLU A 191 -10.51 21.25 -26.31
CA GLU A 191 -9.39 22.21 -26.21
C GLU A 191 -9.27 22.82 -24.82
N ILE A 192 -10.40 23.15 -24.20
CA ILE A 192 -10.46 23.54 -22.78
C ILE A 192 -9.96 22.37 -21.91
N SER A 193 -10.33 21.12 -22.24
CA SER A 193 -9.85 19.91 -21.56
C SER A 193 -8.33 19.78 -21.62
N LYS A 194 -7.68 19.97 -22.78
CA LYS A 194 -6.21 19.89 -22.88
C LYS A 194 -5.50 20.91 -21.99
N THR A 195 -6.00 22.15 -21.97
CA THR A 195 -5.43 23.21 -21.13
C THR A 195 -5.66 22.91 -19.64
N GLN A 196 -6.82 22.36 -19.30
CA GLN A 196 -7.16 21.94 -17.94
C GLN A 196 -6.34 20.71 -17.50
N GLU A 197 -6.15 19.73 -18.37
CA GLU A 197 -5.31 18.55 -18.17
C GLU A 197 -3.86 18.93 -17.88
N GLU A 198 -3.32 19.93 -18.59
CA GLU A 198 -1.96 20.42 -18.32
C GLU A 198 -1.85 21.11 -16.96
N LYS A 199 -2.87 21.91 -16.58
CA LYS A 199 -2.95 22.50 -15.24
C LYS A 199 -3.07 21.43 -14.16
N ASP A 200 -3.91 20.42 -14.39
CA ASP A 200 -4.13 19.32 -13.46
C ASP A 200 -2.87 18.47 -13.32
N ARG A 201 -2.15 18.21 -14.41
CA ARG A 201 -0.83 17.55 -14.39
C ARG A 201 0.17 18.34 -13.55
N LYS A 202 0.23 19.67 -13.72
CA LYS A 202 1.10 20.56 -12.92
C LYS A 202 0.71 20.55 -11.44
N ARG A 203 -0.59 20.49 -11.12
CA ARG A 203 -1.08 20.35 -9.73
C ARG A 203 -0.69 19.01 -9.12
N ARG A 204 -0.90 17.89 -9.83
CA ARG A 204 -0.47 16.54 -9.40
C ARG A 204 1.02 16.48 -9.12
N ALA A 205 1.84 17.08 -9.98
CA ALA A 205 3.29 17.12 -9.80
C ALA A 205 3.75 17.93 -8.57
N LYS A 206 2.98 18.94 -8.16
CA LYS A 206 3.26 19.76 -6.96
C LYS A 206 2.70 19.17 -5.66
N ALA A 207 1.70 18.30 -5.75
CA ALA A 207 1.06 17.74 -4.57
C ALA A 207 2.02 16.86 -3.76
N ARG A 208 2.00 17.03 -2.44
CA ARG A 208 2.78 16.22 -1.51
C ARG A 208 2.31 14.77 -1.60
N ILE A 209 3.25 13.82 -1.69
CA ILE A 209 2.94 12.39 -1.57
C ILE A 209 3.08 11.97 -0.11
N THR A 210 2.02 11.44 0.46
CA THR A 210 1.97 10.93 1.84
C THR A 210 1.88 9.42 1.87
N VAL A 211 2.42 8.82 2.93
CA VAL A 211 2.26 7.40 3.28
C VAL A 211 1.45 7.35 4.57
N GLN A 212 0.35 6.62 4.60
CA GLN A 212 -0.52 6.47 5.77
C GLN A 212 -0.87 5.00 6.03
N HIS A 213 -1.19 4.68 7.28
CA HIS A 213 -1.55 3.34 7.75
C HIS A 213 -2.96 3.37 8.33
N ILE A 214 -3.95 3.59 7.46
CA ILE A 214 -5.34 3.85 7.84
C ILE A 214 -6.30 2.88 7.16
N ASP A 215 -7.52 2.80 7.68
CA ASP A 215 -8.58 1.98 7.08
C ASP A 215 -9.04 2.62 5.76
N ILE A 216 -9.03 1.82 4.70
CA ILE A 216 -9.51 2.21 3.36
C ILE A 216 -10.74 1.40 2.93
N ILE A 217 -11.31 0.62 3.84
CA ILE A 217 -12.50 -0.19 3.58
C ILE A 217 -13.75 0.69 3.70
N LYS A 218 -13.82 1.53 4.74
CA LYS A 218 -14.97 2.39 5.01
C LYS A 218 -15.11 3.53 4.02
N ASP A 219 -16.36 3.96 3.79
CA ASP A 219 -16.72 5.08 2.90
C ASP A 219 -16.02 6.38 3.26
N GLU A 220 -15.86 6.67 4.56
CA GLU A 220 -15.26 7.91 5.06
C GLU A 220 -13.87 8.19 4.42
N PHE A 221 -13.06 7.15 4.19
CA PHE A 221 -11.75 7.33 3.56
C PHE A 221 -11.86 7.93 2.15
N TRP A 222 -12.82 7.41 1.38
CA TRP A 222 -13.04 7.74 -0.03
C TRP A 222 -13.82 9.05 -0.20
N GLU A 223 -14.86 9.25 0.60
CA GLU A 223 -15.72 10.45 0.55
C GLU A 223 -14.94 11.72 0.88
N ARG A 224 -14.00 11.62 1.84
CA ARG A 224 -13.13 12.75 2.21
C ARG A 224 -12.01 13.00 1.21
N ARG A 225 -11.80 12.09 0.25
CA ARG A 225 -10.71 12.13 -0.75
C ARG A 225 -11.23 11.90 -2.18
N PRO A 226 -12.18 12.73 -2.68
CA PRO A 226 -12.83 12.50 -3.96
C PRO A 226 -11.88 12.56 -5.17
N TRP A 227 -10.70 13.17 -5.03
CA TRP A 227 -9.66 13.18 -6.07
C TRP A 227 -9.10 11.78 -6.39
N LEU A 228 -9.21 10.82 -5.46
CA LEU A 228 -8.77 9.45 -5.68
C LEU A 228 -9.63 8.70 -6.69
N LEU A 229 -10.89 9.13 -6.87
CA LEU A 229 -11.87 8.47 -7.72
C LEU A 229 -12.23 9.29 -8.96
N SER A 230 -12.14 10.62 -8.87
CA SER A 230 -12.51 11.53 -9.97
C SER A 230 -11.40 11.79 -10.99
N ASN A 231 -10.16 11.37 -10.71
CA ASN A 231 -8.96 11.71 -11.49
C ASN A 231 -8.67 13.24 -11.61
N LYS A 232 -9.42 14.07 -10.86
CA LYS A 232 -9.25 15.52 -10.79
C LYS A 232 -8.47 15.86 -9.51
N PRO A 233 -7.35 16.61 -9.58
CA PRO A 233 -6.59 16.99 -8.39
C PRO A 233 -7.43 17.92 -7.49
N GLY A 234 -7.31 17.72 -6.17
CA GLY A 234 -7.95 18.59 -5.18
C GLY A 234 -7.21 19.91 -4.97
N GLU A 235 -7.60 20.64 -3.93
CA GLU A 235 -6.86 21.82 -3.48
C GLU A 235 -5.61 21.39 -2.73
N ILE A 236 -4.47 22.00 -3.05
CA ILE A 236 -3.22 21.72 -2.34
C ILE A 236 -3.38 22.30 -0.94
N PRO A 237 -3.16 21.53 0.14
CA PRO A 237 -3.29 22.03 1.49
C PRO A 237 -2.41 23.25 1.66
N LYS A 238 -2.99 24.35 2.13
CA LYS A 238 -2.18 25.43 2.71
C LYS A 238 -1.35 24.77 3.81
N GLU A 239 -0.03 24.89 3.73
CA GLU A 239 0.90 24.22 4.66
C GLU A 239 0.43 24.38 6.12
N PRO A 240 0.56 23.35 6.97
CA PRO A 240 0.61 23.59 8.41
C PRO A 240 1.88 24.38 8.78
#